data_AF-A0A0C2MSN5-F1
#
_entry.id   AF-A0A0C2MSN5-F1
#
_cell.length_a   1.000
_cell.length_b   1.000
_cell.length_c   1.000
_cell.angle_alpha   90.00
_cell.angle_beta   90.00
_cell.angle_gamma   90.00
#
_symmetry.space_group_name_H-M   'P 1'
#
loop_
_entity.id
_entity.type
_entity.pdbx_description
1 polymer ?
#
loop_
_entity_poly.entity_id
_entity_poly.type
_entity_poly.pdbx_seq_one_letter_code
_entity_poly.pdbx_strand_id
1 'polypeptide(L)'
;MNPHVSGLIYANLKKSENEIRTYISFNNGNSFSPITFNDDCSLCGGKFYGVEFDLNCSADSIKNNFPEPWVMMFKGIYYGKCRYTNKIFFTFNGNNRFYMSSTIEKIIFLKNVGLVFSKEIGTGKIWYSFDERNNNYKKDIGIDDVIDMIQLGFPNNRVVAVLNYNKLKNTYSLVSFDFSKIIKCKADDFETYYLPRNYGKCFQGKEVYYMKIKPSTMCYDTKSAALPTFKSCPCSVLDFHWYDHGHYSLPNYYLEDKLCVLDPHSNYKEPVKTCRDGGTPFAKLDKDVCYSRPVFSDENPNYSDYCISESNQFSNILFIFFPNYLNEYRLDYKGNYLPSSYIQKQFIETNIIKDEFPRSYDIKDKTIFFYHDHMIFRIREQKGNFTSNEISLYHLKEDIVSIGYEYTNSILFFLDKKNRLFALSTKSNYIKLLSSDVVSFQLHSSTL
;
A
#
# COMPACT_ATOMS: atom_id res chain seq x y z
N MET A 1 -3.68 -10.12 -17.06
CA MET A 1 -4.22 -8.99 -16.27
C MET A 1 -5.52 -9.44 -15.60
N ASN A 2 -5.85 -8.93 -14.41
CA ASN A 2 -7.14 -9.23 -13.80
C ASN A 2 -8.25 -8.49 -14.58
N PRO A 3 -9.29 -9.18 -15.09
CA PRO A 3 -10.32 -8.57 -15.92
C PRO A 3 -11.32 -7.70 -15.14
N HIS A 4 -11.44 -7.89 -13.82
CA HIS A 4 -12.39 -7.19 -12.95
C HIS A 4 -11.75 -5.99 -12.24
N VAL A 5 -10.42 -5.94 -12.20
CA VAL A 5 -9.66 -5.00 -11.37
C VAL A 5 -8.57 -4.34 -12.21
N SER A 6 -8.84 -3.11 -12.66
CA SER A 6 -7.80 -2.26 -13.27
C SER A 6 -6.63 -2.07 -12.29
N GLY A 7 -5.40 -2.00 -12.79
CA GLY A 7 -4.22 -1.91 -11.93
C GLY A 7 -3.63 -3.24 -11.49
N LEU A 8 -4.39 -4.34 -11.54
CA LEU A 8 -3.97 -5.61 -10.97
C LEU A 8 -3.38 -6.55 -12.03
N ILE A 9 -2.07 -6.76 -11.96
CA ILE A 9 -1.30 -7.50 -12.97
C ILE A 9 -0.56 -8.64 -12.30
N TYR A 10 -0.68 -9.84 -12.86
CA TYR A 10 0.15 -11.01 -12.51
C TYR A 10 1.14 -11.23 -13.63
N ALA A 11 2.42 -11.40 -13.29
CA ALA A 11 3.47 -11.62 -14.27
C ALA A 11 4.50 -12.62 -13.75
N ASN A 12 4.95 -13.51 -14.63
CA ASN A 12 6.08 -14.40 -14.38
C ASN A 12 7.36 -13.63 -14.75
N LEU A 13 8.12 -13.22 -13.74
CA LEU A 13 9.34 -12.44 -13.90
C LEU A 13 10.58 -13.31 -13.65
N LYS A 14 11.60 -13.11 -14.48
CA LYS A 14 12.89 -13.81 -14.37
C LYS A 14 13.78 -13.08 -13.37
N LYS A 15 14.10 -13.73 -12.25
CA LYS A 15 14.99 -13.19 -11.20
C LYS A 15 16.46 -13.52 -11.47
N SER A 16 16.73 -14.66 -12.09
CA SER A 16 18.05 -15.13 -12.52
C SER A 16 17.89 -16.09 -13.71
N GLU A 17 18.98 -16.57 -14.31
CA GLU A 17 18.93 -17.42 -15.53
C GLU A 17 17.93 -18.59 -15.45
N ASN A 18 17.75 -19.17 -14.25
CA ASN A 18 16.92 -20.35 -14.01
C ASN A 18 15.76 -20.13 -13.02
N GLU A 19 15.47 -18.87 -12.63
CA GLU A 19 14.42 -18.59 -11.65
C GLU A 19 13.34 -17.67 -12.22
N ILE A 20 12.22 -18.28 -12.63
CA ILE A 20 10.99 -17.57 -12.98
C ILE A 20 10.05 -17.66 -11.80
N ARG A 21 9.51 -16.52 -11.35
CA ARG A 21 8.53 -16.45 -10.26
C ARG A 21 7.40 -15.49 -10.61
N THR A 22 6.20 -15.78 -10.14
CA THR A 22 5.05 -14.90 -10.28
C THR A 22 5.09 -13.79 -9.25
N TYR A 23 4.85 -12.58 -9.74
CA TYR A 23 4.67 -11.38 -8.95
C TYR A 23 3.32 -10.75 -9.28
N ILE A 24 2.84 -9.94 -8.35
CA ILE A 24 1.61 -9.18 -8.48
C ILE A 24 1.90 -7.68 -8.39
N SER A 25 1.35 -6.90 -9.31
CA SER A 25 1.32 -5.45 -9.22
C SER A 25 -0.08 -4.99 -8.88
N PHE A 26 -0.19 -4.05 -7.95
CA PHE A 26 -1.46 -3.39 -7.57
C PHE A 26 -1.58 -1.98 -8.16
N ASN A 27 -0.59 -1.54 -8.94
CA ASN A 27 -0.45 -0.18 -9.43
C ASN A 27 -0.06 -0.16 -10.91
N ASN A 28 -0.76 -0.95 -11.74
CA ASN A 28 -0.61 -0.97 -13.20
C ASN A 28 0.80 -1.32 -13.68
N GLY A 29 1.50 -2.19 -12.94
CA GLY A 29 2.82 -2.66 -13.32
C GLY A 29 3.96 -1.74 -12.91
N ASN A 30 3.68 -0.63 -12.20
CA ASN A 30 4.73 0.23 -11.64
C ASN A 30 5.57 -0.60 -10.65
N SER A 31 4.98 -1.09 -9.55
CA SER A 31 5.70 -1.97 -8.62
C SER A 31 5.17 -3.40 -8.65
N PHE A 32 6.06 -4.37 -8.48
CA PHE A 32 5.73 -5.79 -8.36
C PHE A 32 6.11 -6.33 -6.99
N SER A 33 5.18 -7.04 -6.35
CA SER A 33 5.35 -7.71 -5.07
C SER A 33 5.31 -9.22 -5.24
N PRO A 34 6.13 -9.99 -4.50
CA PRO A 34 6.07 -11.45 -4.55
C PRO A 34 4.77 -11.99 -3.94
N ILE A 35 4.34 -13.16 -4.42
CA ILE A 35 3.17 -13.88 -3.91
C ILE A 35 3.48 -14.63 -2.62
N THR A 36 2.92 -14.18 -1.51
CA THR A 36 3.04 -14.81 -0.18
C THR A 36 1.96 -15.85 0.08
N PHE A 37 2.19 -16.75 1.05
CA PHE A 37 1.25 -17.81 1.43
C PHE A 37 0.88 -17.73 2.91
N ASN A 38 -0.39 -18.02 3.23
CA ASN A 38 -0.89 -18.03 4.61
C ASN A 38 -0.55 -19.33 5.36
N ASP A 39 -0.45 -20.44 4.64
CA ASP A 39 -0.10 -21.73 5.24
C ASP A 39 1.42 -21.88 5.18
N ASP A 40 2.09 -21.69 6.31
CA ASP A 40 3.44 -22.20 6.51
C ASP A 40 3.35 -23.71 6.31
N CYS A 41 4.05 -24.24 5.31
CA CYS A 41 4.47 -25.62 5.38
C CYS A 41 5.29 -25.73 6.69
N SER A 42 4.66 -26.20 7.76
CA SER A 42 5.23 -26.25 9.12
C SER A 42 6.50 -27.11 9.19
N LEU A 43 6.70 -27.98 8.20
CA LEU A 43 7.88 -28.82 8.01
C LEU A 43 9.00 -28.14 7.20
N CYS A 44 8.72 -27.01 6.56
CA CYS A 44 9.60 -26.36 5.60
C CYS A 44 10.29 -25.14 6.21
N GLY A 45 11.02 -25.33 7.31
CA GLY A 45 11.78 -24.24 7.94
C GLY A 45 12.74 -23.55 6.95
N GLY A 46 12.48 -22.27 6.67
CA GLY A 46 13.49 -21.32 6.18
C GLY A 46 13.58 -21.10 4.67
N LYS A 47 13.32 -19.83 4.31
CA LYS A 47 13.41 -19.12 3.02
C LYS A 47 12.22 -19.27 2.07
N PHE A 48 11.68 -18.12 1.68
CA PHE A 48 10.60 -17.95 0.72
C PHE A 48 11.14 -18.19 -0.70
N TYR A 49 10.71 -19.28 -1.33
CA TYR A 49 11.16 -19.65 -2.67
C TYR A 49 10.22 -19.19 -3.79
N GLY A 50 9.04 -18.65 -3.46
CA GLY A 50 8.06 -18.15 -4.43
C GLY A 50 7.29 -19.24 -5.17
N VAL A 51 6.48 -18.80 -6.13
CA VAL A 51 5.58 -19.63 -6.95
C VAL A 51 5.69 -19.22 -8.41
N GLU A 52 5.32 -20.11 -9.32
CA GLU A 52 5.09 -19.79 -10.73
C GLU A 52 3.72 -20.30 -11.11
N PHE A 53 2.81 -19.37 -11.37
CA PHE A 53 1.47 -19.63 -11.88
C PHE A 53 1.50 -19.90 -13.38
N ASP A 54 0.63 -20.81 -13.80
CA ASP A 54 0.25 -21.02 -15.18
C ASP A 54 -0.69 -19.89 -15.61
N LEU A 55 -0.11 -18.85 -16.21
CA LEU A 55 -0.81 -17.64 -16.64
C LEU A 55 -1.28 -17.77 -18.11
N ASN A 56 -2.10 -18.79 -18.39
CA ASN A 56 -2.69 -18.97 -19.71
C ASN A 56 -3.73 -17.87 -20.04
N CYS A 57 -3.66 -17.32 -21.25
CA CYS A 57 -4.49 -16.21 -21.73
C CYS A 57 -5.70 -16.66 -22.57
N SER A 58 -6.32 -17.81 -22.27
CA SER A 58 -7.57 -18.21 -22.94
C SER A 58 -8.81 -17.64 -22.23
N ALA A 59 -9.91 -17.44 -22.97
CA ALA A 59 -11.17 -16.93 -22.39
C ALA A 59 -11.67 -17.81 -21.23
N ASP A 60 -11.58 -19.13 -21.38
CA ASP A 60 -11.94 -20.08 -20.33
C ASP A 60 -11.00 -19.99 -19.13
N SER A 61 -9.70 -19.80 -19.35
CA SER A 61 -8.73 -19.62 -18.27
C SER A 61 -9.03 -18.33 -17.50
N ILE A 62 -9.34 -17.23 -18.18
CA ILE A 62 -9.70 -15.96 -17.52
C ILE A 62 -10.98 -16.14 -16.68
N LYS A 63 -12.01 -16.77 -17.22
CA LYS A 63 -13.28 -17.00 -16.50
C LYS A 63 -13.10 -17.88 -15.27
N ASN A 64 -12.27 -18.93 -15.37
CA ASN A 64 -12.03 -19.87 -14.28
C ASN A 64 -11.06 -19.31 -13.24
N ASN A 65 -10.06 -18.54 -13.67
CA ASN A 65 -9.06 -17.96 -12.78
C ASN A 65 -9.56 -16.73 -12.02
N PHE A 66 -10.58 -16.03 -12.54
CA PHE A 66 -11.15 -14.83 -11.93
C PHE A 66 -12.69 -14.94 -11.79
N PRO A 67 -13.21 -15.80 -10.89
CA PRO A 67 -14.65 -15.91 -10.69
C PRO A 67 -15.29 -14.60 -10.23
N GLU A 68 -14.65 -13.86 -9.33
CA GLU A 68 -15.13 -12.59 -8.76
C GLU A 68 -13.98 -11.59 -8.68
N PRO A 69 -14.25 -10.28 -8.49
CA PRO A 69 -13.20 -9.27 -8.37
C PRO A 69 -12.17 -9.53 -7.26
N TRP A 70 -12.56 -10.24 -6.21
CA TRP A 70 -11.71 -10.60 -5.06
C TRP A 70 -11.28 -12.07 -5.03
N VAL A 71 -11.79 -12.91 -5.93
CA VAL A 71 -11.48 -14.34 -5.97
C VAL A 71 -10.55 -14.62 -7.14
N MET A 72 -9.37 -15.17 -6.84
CA MET A 72 -8.43 -15.61 -7.85
C MET A 72 -8.05 -17.06 -7.61
N MET A 73 -7.96 -17.84 -8.67
CA MET A 73 -7.57 -19.24 -8.65
C MET A 73 -6.57 -19.49 -9.77
N PHE A 74 -5.42 -20.07 -9.47
CA PHE A 74 -4.39 -20.40 -10.44
C PHE A 74 -3.87 -21.80 -10.22
N LYS A 75 -3.49 -22.47 -11.30
CA LYS A 75 -2.61 -23.63 -11.21
C LYS A 75 -1.15 -23.15 -11.25
N GLY A 76 -0.23 -23.90 -10.66
CA GLY A 76 1.17 -23.52 -10.71
C GLY A 76 2.12 -24.48 -10.00
N ILE A 77 3.36 -24.02 -9.87
CA ILE A 77 4.46 -24.73 -9.23
C ILE A 77 4.94 -23.92 -8.03
N TYR A 78 4.95 -24.55 -6.85
CA TYR A 78 5.57 -23.98 -5.66
C TYR A 78 7.03 -24.44 -5.55
N TYR A 79 7.95 -23.49 -5.42
CA TYR A 79 9.39 -23.76 -5.43
C TYR A 79 10.00 -23.93 -4.04
N GLY A 80 9.18 -24.06 -2.98
CA GLY A 80 9.67 -24.29 -1.63
C GLY A 80 10.31 -25.66 -1.43
N LYS A 81 10.77 -25.92 -0.18
CA LYS A 81 11.43 -27.18 0.20
C LYS A 81 10.61 -28.42 -0.15
N CYS A 82 9.30 -28.34 -0.01
CA CYS A 82 8.38 -29.30 -0.61
C CYS A 82 7.99 -28.80 -2.00
N ARG A 83 8.68 -29.25 -3.05
CA ARG A 83 8.30 -28.94 -4.43
C ARG A 83 6.95 -29.58 -4.72
N TYR A 84 5.95 -28.75 -4.98
CA TYR A 84 4.64 -29.21 -5.43
C TYR A 84 4.41 -28.67 -6.85
N THR A 85 4.20 -29.59 -7.80
CA THR A 85 3.82 -29.27 -9.17
C THR A 85 2.31 -29.40 -9.34
N ASN A 86 1.74 -28.58 -10.22
CA ASN A 86 0.33 -28.61 -10.64
C ASN A 86 -0.68 -28.48 -9.49
N LYS A 87 -0.37 -27.66 -8.47
CA LYS A 87 -1.30 -27.37 -7.37
C LYS A 87 -2.22 -26.19 -7.68
N ILE A 88 -3.37 -26.16 -7.02
CA ILE A 88 -4.29 -25.03 -7.05
C ILE A 88 -3.90 -24.05 -5.94
N PHE A 89 -3.71 -22.80 -6.34
CA PHE A 89 -3.51 -21.65 -5.48
C PHE A 89 -4.70 -20.74 -5.60
N PHE A 90 -5.21 -20.24 -4.49
CA PHE A 90 -6.38 -19.36 -4.53
C PHE A 90 -6.35 -18.32 -3.43
N THR A 91 -7.10 -17.25 -3.62
CA THR A 91 -7.33 -16.21 -2.61
C THR A 91 -8.75 -15.67 -2.77
N PHE A 92 -9.34 -15.24 -1.66
CA PHE A 92 -10.68 -14.63 -1.60
C PHE A 92 -10.64 -13.13 -1.29
N ASN A 93 -9.43 -12.56 -1.23
CA ASN A 93 -9.19 -11.18 -0.80
C ASN A 93 -8.36 -10.37 -1.80
N GLY A 94 -8.24 -10.79 -3.06
CA GLY A 94 -7.63 -9.94 -4.08
C GLY A 94 -6.11 -9.70 -3.96
N ASN A 95 -5.50 -10.09 -2.83
CA ASN A 95 -4.20 -9.59 -2.40
C ASN A 95 -3.06 -10.54 -2.82
N ASN A 96 -1.85 -10.27 -2.34
CA ASN A 96 -0.68 -11.09 -2.61
C ASN A 96 -0.55 -12.28 -1.66
N ARG A 97 -1.56 -12.56 -0.82
CA ARG A 97 -1.60 -13.71 0.09
C ARG A 97 -2.52 -14.78 -0.48
N PHE A 98 -1.91 -15.90 -0.86
CA PHE A 98 -2.60 -17.04 -1.42
C PHE A 98 -2.66 -18.18 -0.42
N TYR A 99 -3.66 -19.03 -0.59
CA TYR A 99 -3.72 -20.34 0.02
C TYR A 99 -3.17 -21.35 -0.99
N MET A 100 -2.37 -22.28 -0.50
CA MET A 100 -1.92 -23.44 -1.25
C MET A 100 -2.63 -24.66 -0.68
N SER A 101 -3.36 -25.39 -1.53
CA SER A 101 -3.93 -26.67 -1.11
C SER A 101 -3.14 -27.83 -1.70
N SER A 102 -2.53 -28.64 -0.84
CA SER A 102 -1.86 -29.88 -1.25
C SER A 102 -2.86 -31.01 -1.53
N THR A 103 -4.08 -30.91 -1.01
CA THR A 103 -5.09 -31.98 -1.06
C THR A 103 -6.22 -31.72 -2.05
N ILE A 104 -6.40 -30.52 -2.58
CA ILE A 104 -7.53 -30.22 -3.48
C ILE A 104 -7.15 -30.41 -4.96
N GLU A 105 -7.99 -31.14 -5.70
CA GLU A 105 -7.88 -31.42 -7.13
C GLU A 105 -8.62 -30.39 -7.98
N LYS A 106 -9.82 -29.97 -7.54
CA LYS A 106 -10.69 -29.05 -8.28
C LYS A 106 -11.51 -28.19 -7.30
N ILE A 107 -11.76 -26.94 -7.67
CA ILE A 107 -12.58 -25.98 -6.93
C ILE A 107 -13.62 -25.37 -7.88
N ILE A 108 -14.86 -25.27 -7.41
CA ILE A 108 -15.95 -24.51 -8.02
C ILE A 108 -16.34 -23.42 -7.03
N PHE A 109 -16.39 -22.18 -7.50
CA PHE A 109 -16.87 -21.04 -6.72
C PHE A 109 -18.27 -20.64 -7.19
N LEU A 110 -19.28 -20.87 -6.35
CA LEU A 110 -20.66 -20.47 -6.58
C LEU A 110 -20.85 -19.01 -6.18
N LYS A 111 -20.53 -18.13 -7.14
CA LYS A 111 -20.55 -16.66 -7.06
C LYS A 111 -21.72 -16.09 -6.26
N ASN A 112 -22.94 -16.44 -6.65
CA ASN A 112 -24.17 -15.86 -6.09
C ASN A 112 -24.40 -16.24 -4.62
N VAL A 113 -23.64 -17.17 -4.03
CA VAL A 113 -23.89 -17.68 -2.68
C VAL A 113 -22.64 -17.61 -1.80
N GLY A 114 -21.50 -17.19 -2.35
CA GLY A 114 -20.21 -17.23 -1.62
C GLY A 114 -19.79 -18.66 -1.22
N LEU A 115 -20.29 -19.68 -1.91
CA LEU A 115 -20.03 -21.09 -1.58
C LEU A 115 -18.84 -21.63 -2.38
N VAL A 116 -17.87 -22.19 -1.68
CA VAL A 116 -16.73 -22.90 -2.25
C VAL A 116 -17.05 -24.39 -2.22
N PHE A 117 -16.94 -25.06 -3.37
CA PHE A 117 -17.16 -26.50 -3.53
C PHE A 117 -15.86 -27.12 -4.06
N SER A 118 -15.33 -28.15 -3.41
CA SER A 118 -13.99 -28.66 -3.69
C SER A 118 -13.92 -30.18 -3.65
N LYS A 119 -13.09 -30.75 -4.52
CA LYS A 119 -12.80 -32.19 -4.64
C LYS A 119 -11.38 -32.48 -4.15
N GLU A 120 -11.21 -33.50 -3.32
CA GLU A 120 -9.92 -33.94 -2.79
C GLU A 120 -9.20 -34.92 -3.74
N ILE A 121 -7.87 -34.78 -3.82
CA ILE A 121 -6.97 -35.67 -4.57
C ILE A 121 -6.95 -37.05 -3.90
N GLY A 122 -7.07 -38.11 -4.70
CA GLY A 122 -6.88 -39.50 -4.26
C GLY A 122 -8.12 -40.12 -3.63
N THR A 123 -8.71 -39.48 -2.62
CA THR A 123 -9.95 -39.95 -1.98
C THR A 123 -11.18 -39.66 -2.85
N GLY A 124 -11.14 -38.58 -3.64
CA GLY A 124 -12.30 -38.11 -4.40
C GLY A 124 -13.39 -37.49 -3.52
N LYS A 125 -13.12 -37.26 -2.23
CA LYS A 125 -14.08 -36.65 -1.30
C LYS A 125 -14.45 -35.25 -1.72
N ILE A 126 -15.69 -34.87 -1.43
CA ILE A 126 -16.19 -33.53 -1.70
C ILE A 126 -16.42 -32.77 -0.41
N TRP A 127 -15.95 -31.52 -0.42
CA TRP A 127 -16.10 -30.56 0.66
C TRP A 127 -16.78 -29.30 0.14
N TYR A 128 -17.64 -28.70 0.96
CA TYR A 128 -18.13 -27.35 0.70
C TYR A 128 -18.02 -26.44 1.93
N SER A 129 -17.90 -25.13 1.73
CA SER A 129 -17.92 -24.13 2.81
C SER A 129 -18.40 -22.74 2.33
N PHE A 130 -19.08 -22.01 3.22
CA PHE A 130 -19.62 -20.65 2.99
C PHE A 130 -18.73 -19.54 3.56
N ASP A 131 -17.56 -19.89 4.08
CA ASP A 131 -16.75 -19.05 4.96
C ASP A 131 -15.30 -18.94 4.46
N GLU A 132 -15.11 -19.11 3.16
CA GLU A 132 -13.81 -18.92 2.52
C GLU A 132 -12.70 -19.79 3.16
N ARG A 133 -13.07 -21.01 3.62
CA ARG A 133 -12.23 -22.10 4.17
C ARG A 133 -12.04 -22.13 5.70
N ASN A 134 -12.84 -21.46 6.53
CA ASN A 134 -12.73 -21.71 7.97
C ASN A 134 -13.11 -23.17 8.26
N ASN A 135 -12.15 -23.95 8.80
CA ASN A 135 -12.24 -25.42 8.88
C ASN A 135 -13.48 -25.91 9.65
N ASN A 136 -14.06 -25.04 10.48
CA ASN A 136 -15.23 -25.32 11.31
C ASN A 136 -16.51 -25.63 10.49
N TYR A 137 -16.56 -25.26 9.20
CA TYR A 137 -17.76 -25.44 8.37
C TYR A 137 -17.51 -26.27 7.10
N LYS A 138 -16.42 -27.04 7.08
CA LYS A 138 -16.19 -28.04 6.03
C LYS A 138 -17.08 -29.26 6.27
N LYS A 139 -17.98 -29.54 5.34
CA LYS A 139 -18.81 -30.75 5.38
C LYS A 139 -18.40 -31.76 4.32
N ASP A 140 -18.07 -32.97 4.76
CA ASP A 140 -17.93 -34.14 3.88
C ASP A 140 -19.33 -34.56 3.41
N ILE A 141 -19.48 -34.74 2.11
CA ILE A 141 -20.72 -35.15 1.47
C ILE A 141 -20.91 -36.69 1.52
N GLY A 142 -19.86 -37.45 1.87
CA GLY A 142 -19.93 -38.91 1.97
C GLY A 142 -20.03 -39.62 0.61
N ILE A 143 -19.54 -38.95 -0.44
CA ILE A 143 -19.39 -39.53 -1.79
C ILE A 143 -17.90 -39.60 -2.08
N ASP A 144 -17.42 -40.83 -2.30
CA ASP A 144 -16.06 -41.13 -2.71
C ASP A 144 -16.03 -41.50 -4.22
N ASP A 145 -14.82 -41.59 -4.80
CA ASP A 145 -14.59 -41.95 -6.23
C ASP A 145 -15.18 -40.96 -7.26
N VAL A 146 -15.30 -39.68 -6.90
CA VAL A 146 -15.76 -38.62 -7.82
C VAL A 146 -14.82 -38.49 -9.01
N ILE A 147 -15.38 -38.54 -10.22
CA ILE A 147 -14.64 -38.32 -11.46
C ILE A 147 -14.52 -36.82 -11.71
N ASP A 148 -15.66 -36.14 -11.83
CA ASP A 148 -15.68 -34.72 -12.16
C ASP A 148 -16.88 -34.00 -11.52
N MET A 149 -16.79 -32.68 -11.46
CA MET A 149 -17.84 -31.80 -10.96
C MET A 149 -18.00 -30.57 -11.85
N ILE A 150 -19.24 -30.14 -12.06
CA ILE A 150 -19.58 -28.99 -12.89
C ILE A 150 -20.73 -28.19 -12.27
N GLN A 151 -20.66 -26.87 -12.39
CA GLN A 151 -21.79 -26.00 -12.06
C GLN A 151 -22.82 -26.03 -13.19
N LEU A 152 -24.08 -26.35 -12.87
CA LEU A 152 -25.17 -26.34 -13.83
C LEU A 152 -25.85 -24.98 -13.90
N GLY A 153 -26.09 -24.47 -15.12
CA GLY A 153 -27.00 -23.36 -15.39
C GLY A 153 -26.63 -22.01 -14.78
N PHE A 154 -25.35 -21.64 -14.77
CA PHE A 154 -24.93 -20.27 -14.41
C PHE A 154 -25.57 -19.24 -15.36
N PRO A 155 -26.11 -18.09 -14.87
CA PRO A 155 -26.15 -17.61 -13.48
C PRO A 155 -27.41 -18.00 -12.69
N ASN A 156 -28.37 -18.69 -13.29
CA ASN A 156 -29.72 -18.84 -12.74
C ASN A 156 -29.88 -20.04 -11.79
N ASN A 157 -29.03 -21.05 -11.92
CA ASN A 157 -29.09 -22.26 -11.12
C ASN A 157 -27.96 -22.32 -10.10
N ARG A 158 -28.34 -22.67 -8.86
CA ARG A 158 -27.46 -22.90 -7.72
C ARG A 158 -27.22 -24.39 -7.54
N VAL A 159 -26.94 -25.08 -8.65
CA VAL A 159 -26.81 -26.54 -8.68
C VAL A 159 -25.40 -26.93 -9.11
N VAL A 160 -24.77 -27.84 -8.38
CA VAL A 160 -23.52 -28.50 -8.78
C VAL A 160 -23.83 -29.94 -9.11
N ALA A 161 -23.48 -30.37 -10.30
CA ALA A 161 -23.55 -31.77 -10.70
C ALA A 161 -22.19 -32.44 -10.49
N VAL A 162 -22.24 -33.65 -9.98
CA VAL A 162 -21.09 -34.50 -9.66
C VAL A 162 -21.27 -35.82 -10.39
N LEU A 163 -20.27 -36.18 -11.18
CA LEU A 163 -20.18 -37.49 -11.81
C LEU A 163 -19.31 -38.38 -10.91
N ASN A 164 -19.92 -39.45 -10.40
CA ASN A 164 -19.27 -40.47 -9.58
C ASN A 164 -19.23 -41.80 -10.33
N TYR A 165 -18.18 -42.59 -10.12
CA TYR A 165 -18.11 -43.98 -10.55
C TYR A 165 -17.88 -44.92 -9.36
N ASN A 166 -18.91 -45.68 -9.01
CA ASN A 166 -18.81 -46.68 -7.96
C ASN A 166 -18.15 -47.94 -8.52
N LYS A 167 -16.88 -48.17 -8.17
CA LYS A 167 -16.10 -49.33 -8.62
C LYS A 167 -16.72 -50.67 -8.19
N LEU A 168 -17.23 -50.76 -6.96
CA LEU A 168 -17.81 -51.99 -6.41
C LEU A 168 -19.08 -52.42 -7.16
N LYS A 169 -19.89 -51.45 -7.58
CA LYS A 169 -21.13 -51.67 -8.34
C LYS A 169 -20.94 -51.57 -9.84
N ASN A 170 -19.75 -51.19 -10.32
CA ASN A 170 -19.45 -50.85 -11.71
C ASN A 170 -20.52 -49.93 -12.35
N THR A 171 -20.90 -48.86 -11.64
CA THR A 171 -21.98 -47.96 -12.08
C THR A 171 -21.56 -46.51 -12.01
N TYR A 172 -21.93 -45.74 -13.03
CA TYR A 172 -21.83 -44.28 -13.02
C TYR A 172 -23.09 -43.70 -12.38
N SER A 173 -22.90 -42.69 -11.54
CA SER A 173 -23.99 -41.96 -10.90
C SER A 173 -23.79 -40.46 -11.13
N LEU A 174 -24.84 -39.77 -11.53
CA LEU A 174 -24.88 -38.32 -11.61
C LEU A 174 -25.66 -37.81 -10.39
N VAL A 175 -24.99 -37.08 -9.50
CA VAL A 175 -25.57 -36.52 -8.29
C VAL A 175 -25.64 -35.01 -8.42
N SER A 176 -26.81 -34.42 -8.19
CA SER A 176 -27.01 -32.98 -8.16
C SER A 176 -27.11 -32.46 -6.73
N PHE A 177 -26.33 -31.44 -6.42
CA PHE A 177 -26.39 -30.68 -5.19
C PHE A 177 -27.15 -29.39 -5.43
N ASP A 178 -28.38 -29.32 -4.94
CA ASP A 178 -29.26 -28.17 -5.14
C ASP A 178 -29.25 -27.22 -3.93
N PHE A 179 -28.66 -26.05 -4.13
CA PHE A 179 -28.60 -24.96 -3.15
C PHE A 179 -29.73 -23.94 -3.34
N SER A 180 -30.80 -24.28 -4.06
CA SER A 180 -31.91 -23.36 -4.34
C SER A 180 -32.73 -22.96 -3.11
N LYS A 181 -32.66 -23.73 -2.03
CA LYS A 181 -33.34 -23.44 -0.75
C LYS A 181 -32.66 -22.35 0.08
N ILE A 182 -31.48 -21.89 -0.32
CA ILE A 182 -30.80 -20.79 0.38
C ILE A 182 -31.62 -19.51 0.21
N ILE A 183 -31.76 -18.75 1.31
CA ILE A 183 -32.55 -17.52 1.38
C ILE A 183 -31.84 -16.35 0.71
N LYS A 184 -32.60 -15.35 0.27
CA LYS A 184 -32.06 -14.15 -0.36
C LYS A 184 -31.31 -13.29 0.65
N CYS A 185 -30.15 -12.75 0.26
CA CYS A 185 -29.39 -11.83 1.11
C CYS A 185 -30.15 -10.53 1.38
N LYS A 186 -30.01 -10.03 2.62
CA LYS A 186 -30.44 -8.71 3.08
C LYS A 186 -29.27 -7.73 3.03
N ALA A 187 -29.52 -6.44 3.24
CA ALA A 187 -28.48 -5.41 3.14
C ALA A 187 -27.35 -5.59 4.19
N ASP A 188 -27.69 -6.10 5.37
CA ASP A 188 -26.77 -6.38 6.48
C ASP A 188 -25.92 -7.64 6.27
N ASP A 189 -26.26 -8.48 5.29
CA ASP A 189 -25.49 -9.66 4.91
C ASP A 189 -24.25 -9.33 4.08
N PHE A 190 -24.12 -8.10 3.60
CA PHE A 190 -22.99 -7.64 2.78
C PHE A 190 -21.99 -6.81 3.58
N GLU A 191 -20.74 -6.86 3.14
CA GLU A 191 -19.65 -5.99 3.57
C GLU A 191 -19.09 -5.20 2.38
N THR A 192 -18.56 -4.01 2.69
CA THR A 192 -17.84 -3.20 1.70
C THR A 192 -16.44 -3.75 1.53
N TYR A 193 -16.16 -4.33 0.36
CA TYR A 193 -14.86 -4.84 0.00
C TYR A 193 -14.12 -3.85 -0.90
N TYR A 194 -12.99 -3.33 -0.42
CA TYR A 194 -12.12 -2.45 -1.18
C TYR A 194 -11.10 -3.25 -1.97
N LEU A 195 -10.81 -2.81 -3.19
CA LEU A 195 -9.74 -3.42 -3.96
C LEU A 195 -8.38 -3.21 -3.28
N PRO A 196 -7.53 -4.25 -3.20
CA PRO A 196 -6.23 -4.14 -2.58
C PRO A 196 -5.34 -3.21 -3.40
N ARG A 197 -4.72 -2.24 -2.71
CA ARG A 197 -3.72 -1.33 -3.24
C ARG A 197 -2.57 -1.21 -2.25
N ASN A 198 -1.39 -0.85 -2.76
CA ASN A 198 -0.19 -0.70 -1.92
C ASN A 198 -0.31 0.46 -0.92
N TYR A 199 -1.08 1.51 -1.24
CA TYR A 199 -1.10 2.77 -0.49
C TYR A 199 -2.51 3.33 -0.30
N GLY A 200 -3.32 2.63 0.49
CA GLY A 200 -4.69 3.06 0.82
C GLY A 200 -5.74 2.51 -0.14
N LYS A 201 -6.87 3.23 -0.28
CA LYS A 201 -8.03 2.79 -1.08
C LYS A 201 -8.16 3.54 -2.41
N CYS A 202 -7.47 4.66 -2.55
CA CYS A 202 -7.52 5.52 -3.71
C CYS A 202 -6.57 5.02 -4.79
N PHE A 203 -7.07 4.89 -6.02
CA PHE A 203 -6.27 4.59 -7.19
C PHE A 203 -6.83 5.38 -8.38
N GLN A 204 -5.98 6.16 -9.04
CA GLN A 204 -6.39 7.08 -10.10
C GLN A 204 -7.55 7.99 -9.69
N GLY A 205 -7.43 8.60 -8.49
CA GLY A 205 -8.48 9.49 -7.96
C GLY A 205 -9.83 8.83 -7.68
N LYS A 206 -9.91 7.49 -7.67
CA LYS A 206 -11.13 6.74 -7.38
C LYS A 206 -10.88 5.67 -6.32
N GLU A 207 -11.69 5.68 -5.28
CA GLU A 207 -11.89 4.52 -4.43
C GLU A 207 -12.89 3.60 -5.11
N VAL A 208 -12.47 2.38 -5.40
CA VAL A 208 -13.32 1.35 -6.00
C VAL A 208 -13.59 0.28 -4.96
N TYR A 209 -14.86 0.01 -4.71
CA TYR A 209 -15.30 -1.01 -3.79
C TYR A 209 -16.48 -1.81 -4.33
N TYR A 210 -16.65 -3.00 -3.80
CA TYR A 210 -17.71 -3.93 -4.14
C TYR A 210 -18.52 -4.28 -2.89
N MET A 211 -19.76 -4.71 -3.09
CA MET A 211 -20.54 -5.34 -2.02
C MET A 211 -20.27 -6.84 -2.08
N LYS A 212 -19.56 -7.35 -1.08
CA LYS A 212 -19.21 -8.78 -0.94
C LYS A 212 -20.11 -9.39 0.12
N ILE A 213 -20.59 -10.62 -0.08
CA ILE A 213 -21.33 -11.35 0.98
C ILE A 213 -20.35 -11.61 2.12
N LYS A 214 -20.76 -11.28 3.36
CA LYS A 214 -19.93 -11.53 4.54
C LYS A 214 -19.58 -13.02 4.64
N PRO A 215 -18.32 -13.36 4.99
CA PRO A 215 -17.95 -14.75 5.24
C PRO A 215 -18.85 -15.39 6.30
N SER A 216 -19.25 -16.65 6.09
CA SER A 216 -20.17 -17.42 6.96
C SER A 216 -21.65 -17.06 6.85
N THR A 217 -22.02 -16.05 6.05
CA THR A 217 -23.43 -15.77 5.77
C THR A 217 -23.96 -16.75 4.72
N MET A 218 -25.04 -17.46 5.06
CA MET A 218 -25.69 -18.42 4.16
C MET A 218 -26.88 -17.77 3.45
N CYS A 219 -26.60 -16.97 2.44
CA CYS A 219 -27.62 -16.33 1.61
C CYS A 219 -27.19 -16.30 0.14
N TYR A 220 -28.12 -15.97 -0.77
CA TYR A 220 -27.78 -15.74 -2.17
C TYR A 220 -28.03 -14.29 -2.62
N ASP A 221 -27.09 -13.75 -3.38
CA ASP A 221 -27.22 -12.52 -4.14
C ASP A 221 -27.96 -12.80 -5.45
N THR A 222 -28.93 -11.95 -5.75
CA THR A 222 -29.70 -11.98 -7.01
C THR A 222 -28.93 -11.38 -8.19
N LYS A 223 -27.85 -10.64 -7.94
CA LYS A 223 -27.04 -10.03 -8.99
C LYS A 223 -26.23 -11.11 -9.72
N SER A 224 -26.22 -11.05 -11.05
CA SER A 224 -25.44 -11.97 -11.90
C SER A 224 -23.95 -11.66 -11.93
N ALA A 225 -23.55 -10.45 -11.50
CA ALA A 225 -22.17 -10.00 -11.43
C ALA A 225 -22.00 -8.93 -10.34
N ALA A 226 -20.85 -8.93 -9.68
CA ALA A 226 -20.47 -7.86 -8.76
C ALA A 226 -20.16 -6.57 -9.53
N LEU A 227 -20.98 -5.53 -9.34
CA LEU A 227 -20.75 -4.22 -9.94
C LEU A 227 -19.91 -3.34 -9.02
N PRO A 228 -18.86 -2.66 -9.54
CA PRO A 228 -18.06 -1.74 -8.76
C PRO A 228 -18.86 -0.49 -8.40
N THR A 229 -18.63 0.03 -7.19
CA THR A 229 -19.06 1.37 -6.79
C THR A 229 -17.83 2.27 -6.69
N PHE A 230 -17.99 3.51 -7.13
CA PHE A 230 -16.91 4.48 -7.21
C PHE A 230 -17.17 5.63 -6.22
N LYS A 231 -16.12 6.02 -5.51
CA LYS A 231 -16.10 7.25 -4.71
C LYS A 231 -14.87 8.06 -5.10
N SER A 232 -15.04 9.33 -5.41
CA SER A 232 -13.91 10.22 -5.71
C SER A 232 -12.99 10.36 -4.51
N CYS A 233 -11.69 10.39 -4.76
CA CYS A 233 -10.66 10.67 -3.76
C CYS A 233 -9.58 11.61 -4.32
N PRO A 234 -8.84 12.32 -3.45
CA PRO A 234 -7.73 13.16 -3.89
C PRO A 234 -6.67 12.34 -4.61
N CYS A 235 -6.08 12.89 -5.66
CA CYS A 235 -5.00 12.24 -6.38
C CYS A 235 -3.81 11.94 -5.45
N SER A 236 -3.23 10.76 -5.60
CA SER A 236 -1.89 10.43 -5.10
C SER A 236 -0.89 10.47 -6.24
N VAL A 237 0.40 10.62 -5.95
CA VAL A 237 1.48 10.50 -6.96
C VAL A 237 1.47 9.16 -7.65
N LEU A 238 1.11 8.16 -6.86
CA LEU A 238 1.14 6.77 -7.26
C LEU A 238 0.01 6.46 -8.25
N ASP A 239 -0.91 7.40 -8.45
CA ASP A 239 -1.95 7.35 -9.47
C ASP A 239 -1.43 7.72 -10.86
N PHE A 240 -0.21 8.27 -10.96
CA PHE A 240 0.41 8.64 -12.22
C PHE A 240 1.25 7.48 -12.74
N HIS A 241 0.84 6.93 -13.90
CA HIS A 241 1.45 5.75 -14.53
C HIS A 241 2.82 6.00 -15.18
N TRP A 242 3.41 7.18 -15.04
CA TRP A 242 4.58 7.56 -15.83
C TRP A 242 5.91 6.92 -15.43
N TYR A 243 5.92 5.82 -14.69
CA TYR A 243 7.12 5.37 -14.02
C TYR A 243 7.06 3.86 -13.81
N ASP A 244 7.88 3.09 -14.51
CA ASP A 244 8.93 2.27 -13.86
C ASP A 244 9.88 1.54 -14.83
N HIS A 245 9.66 1.59 -16.15
CA HIS A 245 10.64 1.05 -17.10
C HIS A 245 10.80 1.97 -18.31
N GLY A 246 12.06 2.13 -18.74
CA GLY A 246 12.48 3.03 -19.81
C GLY A 246 11.60 2.95 -21.06
N HIS A 247 11.41 4.12 -21.67
CA HIS A 247 10.71 4.40 -22.94
C HIS A 247 9.19 4.62 -22.94
N TYR A 248 8.46 4.50 -21.82
CA TYR A 248 6.99 4.68 -21.83
C TYR A 248 6.38 5.60 -20.75
N SER A 249 7.15 6.57 -20.25
CA SER A 249 6.55 7.87 -19.89
C SER A 249 5.78 8.40 -21.11
N LEU A 250 4.99 9.48 -21.02
CA LEU A 250 4.68 10.26 -22.23
C LEU A 250 5.95 10.34 -23.10
N PRO A 251 5.90 10.16 -24.44
CA PRO A 251 6.99 9.69 -25.33
C PRO A 251 8.31 10.50 -25.34
N ASN A 252 8.46 11.38 -24.36
CA ASN A 252 9.29 12.54 -24.28
C ASN A 252 9.89 12.76 -22.88
N TYR A 253 9.71 11.86 -21.90
CA TYR A 253 10.25 12.03 -20.54
C TYR A 253 10.92 10.75 -20.04
N TYR A 254 11.81 10.84 -19.07
CA TYR A 254 12.35 9.71 -18.30
C TYR A 254 12.44 10.06 -16.81
N LEU A 255 12.66 9.05 -15.97
CA LEU A 255 12.77 9.19 -14.51
C LEU A 255 14.23 9.40 -14.09
N GLU A 256 14.50 10.49 -13.39
CA GLU A 256 15.79 10.79 -12.77
C GLU A 256 15.55 11.31 -11.35
N ASP A 257 16.13 10.68 -10.33
CA ASP A 257 15.99 11.09 -8.91
C ASP A 257 14.55 11.29 -8.40
N LYS A 258 13.60 10.47 -8.89
CA LYS A 258 12.15 10.58 -8.60
C LYS A 258 11.49 11.84 -9.17
N LEU A 259 12.17 12.52 -10.09
CA LEU A 259 11.69 13.64 -10.88
C LEU A 259 11.55 13.19 -12.35
N CYS A 260 10.57 13.77 -13.03
CA CYS A 260 10.38 13.57 -14.46
C CYS A 260 11.25 14.59 -15.20
N VAL A 261 12.18 14.12 -16.02
CA VAL A 261 13.02 14.98 -16.88
C VAL A 261 12.62 14.76 -18.33
N LEU A 262 12.51 15.83 -19.11
CA LEU A 262 12.26 15.74 -20.54
C LEU A 262 13.41 14.94 -21.20
N ASP A 263 13.07 13.89 -21.94
CA ASP A 263 13.99 13.12 -22.77
C ASP A 263 14.68 14.08 -23.74
N PRO A 264 16.02 14.22 -23.69
CA PRO A 264 16.77 15.10 -24.57
C PRO A 264 16.59 14.77 -26.06
N HIS A 265 16.15 13.54 -26.36
CA HIS A 265 15.89 13.06 -27.72
C HIS A 265 14.43 13.26 -28.16
N SER A 266 13.60 13.85 -27.32
CA SER A 266 12.23 14.18 -27.65
C SER A 266 12.10 15.42 -28.53
N ASN A 267 11.21 15.35 -29.52
CA ASN A 267 10.78 16.52 -30.30
C ASN A 267 9.67 17.32 -29.61
N TYR A 268 9.25 16.92 -28.40
CA TYR A 268 8.18 17.58 -27.66
C TYR A 268 8.72 18.79 -26.90
N LYS A 269 8.12 19.93 -27.19
CA LYS A 269 8.32 21.14 -26.39
C LYS A 269 7.16 21.23 -25.41
N GLU A 270 7.46 20.96 -24.16
CA GLU A 270 6.53 21.14 -23.05
C GLU A 270 5.97 22.58 -23.08
N PRO A 271 4.69 22.83 -22.77
CA PRO A 271 4.23 24.19 -22.56
C PRO A 271 5.09 24.80 -21.46
N VAL A 272 5.84 25.86 -21.78
CA VAL A 272 6.81 26.52 -20.89
C VAL A 272 6.07 27.27 -19.79
N LYS A 273 5.47 26.52 -18.88
CA LYS A 273 4.99 27.08 -17.63
C LYS A 273 6.20 27.28 -16.75
N THR A 274 6.41 28.51 -16.30
CA THR A 274 7.52 28.84 -15.42
C THR A 274 7.05 28.83 -13.97
N CYS A 275 7.98 28.80 -13.04
CA CYS A 275 7.70 29.15 -11.66
C CYS A 275 8.03 30.63 -11.44
N ARG A 276 7.26 31.30 -10.59
CA ARG A 276 7.44 32.74 -10.31
C ARG A 276 8.85 33.07 -9.81
N ASP A 277 9.44 32.14 -9.09
CA ASP A 277 10.75 32.23 -8.46
C ASP A 277 11.88 31.58 -9.29
N GLY A 278 11.58 31.14 -10.52
CA GLY A 278 12.54 30.40 -11.35
C GLY A 278 12.75 28.94 -10.92
N GLY A 279 11.94 28.42 -9.99
CA GLY A 279 11.97 27.01 -9.60
C GLY A 279 11.52 26.03 -10.70
N THR A 280 11.58 24.74 -10.40
CA THR A 280 11.21 23.67 -11.32
C THR A 280 9.69 23.52 -11.39
N PRO A 281 9.05 23.74 -12.56
CA PRO A 281 7.62 23.58 -12.73
C PRO A 281 7.23 22.10 -12.79
N PHE A 282 6.10 21.74 -12.17
CA PHE A 282 5.50 20.42 -12.33
C PHE A 282 4.33 20.47 -13.31
N ALA A 283 4.26 19.52 -14.24
CA ALA A 283 3.16 19.47 -15.18
C ALA A 283 1.80 19.34 -14.47
N LYS A 284 0.82 20.10 -14.94
CA LYS A 284 -0.58 19.98 -14.49
C LYS A 284 -1.10 18.60 -14.87
N LEU A 285 -1.76 17.95 -13.92
CA LEU A 285 -2.43 16.67 -14.14
C LEU A 285 -3.54 16.82 -15.19
N ASP A 286 -3.71 15.81 -16.04
CA ASP A 286 -4.89 15.72 -16.89
C ASP A 286 -6.15 15.77 -16.03
N LYS A 287 -7.03 16.71 -16.35
CA LYS A 287 -8.25 17.02 -15.58
C LYS A 287 -9.21 15.82 -15.48
N ASP A 288 -9.04 14.83 -16.34
CA ASP A 288 -9.98 13.72 -16.50
C ASP A 288 -9.67 12.50 -15.62
N VAL A 289 -8.52 12.48 -14.92
CA VAL A 289 -8.10 11.31 -14.14
C VAL A 289 -8.52 11.39 -12.69
N CYS A 290 -8.47 12.57 -12.06
CA CYS A 290 -8.77 12.71 -10.63
C CYS A 290 -9.25 14.13 -10.27
N TYR A 291 -10.04 14.25 -9.20
CA TYR A 291 -10.38 15.56 -8.63
C TYR A 291 -9.10 16.15 -8.02
N SER A 292 -8.51 17.14 -8.70
CA SER A 292 -7.52 17.99 -8.05
C SER A 292 -8.17 18.57 -6.80
N ARG A 293 -7.47 18.53 -5.65
CA ARG A 293 -7.85 19.41 -4.54
C ARG A 293 -8.01 20.83 -5.12
N PRO A 294 -8.96 21.64 -4.64
CA PRO A 294 -9.05 23.03 -5.06
C PRO A 294 -7.71 23.70 -4.71
N VAL A 295 -6.81 23.75 -5.69
CA VAL A 295 -5.58 24.50 -5.61
C VAL A 295 -5.98 25.94 -5.83
N PHE A 296 -5.42 26.85 -5.06
CA PHE A 296 -5.40 28.26 -5.44
C PHE A 296 -4.56 28.35 -6.72
N SER A 297 -5.19 28.07 -7.86
CA SER A 297 -4.58 28.17 -9.18
C SER A 297 -4.01 29.56 -9.31
N ASP A 298 -2.78 29.64 -9.80
CA ASP A 298 -2.21 30.94 -10.11
C ASP A 298 -3.10 31.62 -11.16
N GLU A 299 -3.45 32.89 -10.94
CA GLU A 299 -4.29 33.65 -11.87
C GLU A 299 -3.62 33.80 -13.24
N ASN A 300 -2.29 33.68 -13.28
CA ASN A 300 -1.53 33.72 -14.52
C ASN A 300 -1.40 32.30 -15.14
N PRO A 301 -1.97 32.06 -16.32
CA PRO A 301 -1.92 30.76 -16.98
C PRO A 301 -0.51 30.31 -17.38
N ASN A 302 0.46 31.23 -17.43
CA ASN A 302 1.86 30.96 -17.75
C ASN A 302 2.64 30.38 -16.56
N TYR A 303 2.09 30.38 -15.35
CA TYR A 303 2.75 29.75 -14.21
C TYR A 303 2.28 28.30 -14.01
N SER A 304 3.18 27.49 -13.45
CA SER A 304 2.80 26.15 -13.01
C SER A 304 1.91 26.20 -11.77
N ASP A 305 0.96 25.26 -11.70
CA ASP A 305 0.11 25.07 -10.52
C ASP A 305 0.92 24.56 -9.32
N TYR A 306 2.06 23.90 -9.58
CA TYR A 306 2.98 23.38 -8.57
C TYR A 306 4.42 23.71 -8.96
N CYS A 307 5.18 24.25 -7.99
CA CYS A 307 6.55 24.67 -8.19
C CYS A 307 7.43 24.20 -7.04
N ILE A 308 8.58 23.61 -7.37
CA ILE A 308 9.66 23.38 -6.41
C ILE A 308 10.65 24.52 -6.55
N SER A 309 10.78 25.33 -5.51
CA SER A 309 11.86 26.31 -5.48
C SER A 309 13.20 25.58 -5.32
N GLU A 310 14.13 25.81 -6.24
CA GLU A 310 15.54 25.42 -6.03
C GLU A 310 16.22 26.35 -5.03
N SER A 311 15.66 27.53 -4.81
CA SER A 311 16.11 28.42 -3.75
C SER A 311 15.49 27.99 -2.42
N ASN A 312 16.32 27.86 -1.38
CA ASN A 312 15.85 27.65 0.00
C ASN A 312 14.99 28.83 0.53
N GLN A 313 14.82 29.90 -0.27
CA GLN A 313 14.10 31.10 0.12
C GLN A 313 12.59 31.01 -0.10
N PHE A 314 12.11 30.11 -0.97
CA PHE A 314 10.68 30.01 -1.30
C PHE A 314 10.09 28.59 -1.16
N SER A 315 10.87 27.62 -0.69
CA SER A 315 10.33 26.29 -0.38
C SER A 315 9.88 26.22 1.08
N ASN A 316 8.65 25.78 1.30
CA ASN A 316 8.17 25.45 2.63
C ASN A 316 8.67 24.04 2.97
N ILE A 317 9.38 23.87 4.08
CA ILE A 317 9.87 22.56 4.51
C ILE A 317 9.17 22.17 5.81
N LEU A 318 8.48 21.03 5.78
CA LEU A 318 7.83 20.44 6.94
C LEU A 318 8.69 19.30 7.47
N PHE A 319 9.13 19.40 8.72
CA PHE A 319 9.85 18.34 9.41
C PHE A 319 8.92 17.60 10.36
N ILE A 320 8.82 16.27 10.21
CA ILE A 320 8.01 15.41 11.08
C ILE A 320 8.93 14.43 11.80
N PHE A 321 8.92 14.53 13.14
CA PHE A 321 9.67 13.63 14.01
C PHE A 321 8.86 12.37 14.32
N PHE A 322 9.50 11.22 14.11
CA PHE A 322 9.04 9.91 14.58
C PHE A 322 10.07 9.35 15.57
N PRO A 323 9.74 8.30 16.35
CA PRO A 323 10.64 7.76 17.37
C PRO A 323 12.03 7.36 16.84
N ASN A 324 12.10 6.96 15.57
CA ASN A 324 13.30 6.35 14.95
C ASN A 324 13.73 7.00 13.63
N TYR A 325 13.07 8.09 13.23
CA TYR A 325 13.46 8.83 12.03
C TYR A 325 12.86 10.23 12.00
N LEU A 326 13.50 11.11 11.24
CA LEU A 326 13.02 12.42 10.85
C LEU A 326 12.63 12.36 9.37
N ASN A 327 11.40 12.77 9.06
CA ASN A 327 10.98 12.97 7.67
C ASN A 327 11.01 14.46 7.35
N GLU A 328 11.79 14.82 6.34
CA GLU A 328 11.71 16.13 5.68
C GLU A 328 10.72 16.06 4.52
N TYR A 329 9.75 16.97 4.50
CA TYR A 329 8.79 17.13 3.41
C TYR A 329 8.97 18.50 2.79
N ARG A 330 9.33 18.54 1.51
CA ARG A 330 9.29 19.77 0.72
C ARG A 330 7.88 20.01 0.22
N LEU A 331 7.34 21.17 0.55
CA LEU A 331 6.08 21.70 0.07
C LEU A 331 6.36 22.77 -0.99
N ASP A 332 5.37 23.08 -1.81
CA ASP A 332 5.49 24.21 -2.73
C ASP A 332 5.50 25.55 -1.96
N TYR A 333 5.75 26.65 -2.68
CA TYR A 333 5.77 28.00 -2.09
C TYR A 333 4.43 28.45 -1.48
N LYS A 334 3.32 27.78 -1.81
CA LYS A 334 1.98 27.99 -1.23
C LYS A 334 1.68 27.05 -0.05
N GLY A 335 2.60 26.15 0.30
CA GLY A 335 2.43 25.16 1.35
C GLY A 335 1.62 23.93 0.93
N ASN A 336 1.36 23.74 -0.37
CA ASN A 336 0.73 22.51 -0.85
C ASN A 336 1.74 21.37 -0.83
N TYR A 337 1.24 20.18 -0.50
CA TYR A 337 2.00 18.94 -0.67
C TYR A 337 2.29 18.74 -2.15
N LEU A 338 3.57 18.69 -2.49
CA LEU A 338 3.99 18.28 -3.81
C LEU A 338 3.75 16.79 -3.95
N PRO A 339 3.34 16.34 -5.15
CA PRO A 339 3.24 14.92 -5.44
C PRO A 339 4.55 14.22 -4.96
N SER A 340 5.71 14.51 -5.53
CA SER A 340 6.96 13.90 -5.06
C SER A 340 7.64 14.79 -4.01
N SER A 341 6.93 15.25 -2.97
CA SER A 341 7.60 15.91 -1.84
C SER A 341 8.73 14.98 -1.38
N TYR A 342 9.98 15.36 -1.68
CA TYR A 342 11.12 14.47 -1.56
C TYR A 342 11.24 14.09 -0.08
N ILE A 343 10.77 12.87 0.26
CA ILE A 343 10.84 12.40 1.64
C ILE A 343 12.29 11.98 1.87
N GLN A 344 13.09 12.92 2.36
CA GLN A 344 14.38 12.57 2.92
C GLN A 344 14.13 11.99 4.31
N LYS A 345 14.13 10.66 4.38
CA LYS A 345 14.06 9.93 5.64
C LYS A 345 15.45 9.85 6.25
N GLN A 346 15.65 10.54 7.36
CA GLN A 346 16.90 10.51 8.12
C GLN A 346 16.70 9.62 9.34
N PHE A 347 17.50 8.58 9.51
CA PHE A 347 17.35 7.66 10.63
C PHE A 347 17.89 8.29 11.93
N ILE A 348 17.15 8.06 13.01
CA ILE A 348 17.55 8.37 14.38
C ILE A 348 17.71 7.03 15.08
N GLU A 349 18.89 6.74 15.62
CA GLU A 349 19.09 5.50 16.38
C GLU A 349 18.10 5.43 17.55
N THR A 350 17.32 4.35 17.59
CA THR A 350 16.06 4.17 18.36
C THR A 350 16.14 4.34 19.87
N ASN A 351 17.32 4.55 20.43
CA ASN A 351 17.55 4.60 21.87
C ASN A 351 17.83 6.03 22.39
N ILE A 352 17.98 7.00 21.51
CA ILE A 352 18.51 8.33 21.88
C ILE A 352 17.39 9.30 22.27
N ILE A 353 16.35 9.42 21.44
CA ILE A 353 15.31 10.44 21.63
C ILE A 353 13.97 9.75 21.87
N LYS A 354 13.48 9.81 23.10
CA LYS A 354 12.12 9.35 23.44
C LYS A 354 11.08 10.37 22.96
N ASP A 355 9.87 9.89 22.67
CA ASP A 355 8.79 10.74 22.16
C ASP A 355 8.43 11.91 23.08
N GLU A 356 8.65 11.76 24.37
CA GLU A 356 8.31 12.73 25.41
C GLU A 356 9.33 13.86 25.56
N PHE A 357 10.51 13.74 24.94
CA PHE A 357 11.58 14.73 25.13
C PHE A 357 11.32 16.00 24.33
N PRO A 358 11.32 17.19 24.98
CA PRO A 358 11.30 18.47 24.30
C PRO A 358 12.49 18.56 23.34
N ARG A 359 12.23 18.96 22.10
CA ARG A 359 13.26 18.97 21.05
C ARG A 359 13.02 20.07 20.02
N SER A 360 14.09 20.46 19.35
CA SER A 360 14.09 21.40 18.22
C SER A 360 15.11 20.98 17.17
N TYR A 361 14.89 21.38 15.93
CA TYR A 361 15.78 21.11 14.81
C TYR A 361 16.43 22.39 14.29
N ASP A 362 17.75 22.35 14.15
CA ASP A 362 18.51 23.33 13.39
C ASP A 362 18.67 22.84 11.95
N ILE A 363 17.94 23.50 11.05
CA ILE A 363 17.94 23.19 9.62
C ILE A 363 19.30 23.52 9.00
N LYS A 364 20.00 24.55 9.48
CA LYS A 364 21.25 25.02 8.89
C LYS A 364 22.40 24.07 9.18
N ASP A 365 22.56 23.70 10.45
CA ASP A 365 23.65 22.82 10.89
C ASP A 365 23.21 21.35 10.97
N LYS A 366 21.98 21.02 10.53
CA LYS A 366 21.38 19.68 10.59
C LYS A 366 21.57 19.03 11.97
N THR A 367 21.19 19.79 13.00
CA THR A 367 21.43 19.43 14.41
C THR A 367 20.12 19.33 15.17
N ILE A 368 19.92 18.24 15.91
CA ILE A 368 18.78 18.11 16.82
C ILE A 368 19.23 18.54 18.21
N PHE A 369 18.50 19.49 18.81
CA PHE A 369 18.60 19.83 20.22
C PHE A 369 17.46 19.14 20.96
N PHE A 370 17.77 18.50 22.08
CA PHE A 370 16.75 17.86 22.91
C PHE A 370 17.15 17.91 24.38
N TYR A 371 16.16 17.73 25.24
CA TYR A 371 16.34 17.79 26.68
C TYR A 371 15.89 16.49 27.35
N HIS A 372 16.77 15.96 28.20
CA HIS A 372 16.43 14.92 29.17
C HIS A 372 17.37 15.02 30.39
N ASP A 373 16.93 14.48 31.52
CA ASP A 373 17.74 14.37 32.74
C ASP A 373 18.49 15.66 33.13
N HIS A 374 17.78 16.80 33.16
CA HIS A 374 18.34 18.11 33.51
C HIS A 374 19.45 18.63 32.57
N MET A 375 19.59 18.02 31.39
CA MET A 375 20.65 18.35 30.44
C MET A 375 20.07 18.67 29.06
N ILE A 376 20.61 19.71 28.42
CA ILE A 376 20.39 19.96 26.99
C ILE A 376 21.50 19.26 26.22
N PHE A 377 21.11 18.43 25.26
CA PHE A 377 22.01 17.72 24.36
C PHE A 377 21.87 18.24 22.94
N ARG A 378 22.91 18.02 22.13
CA ARG A 378 22.82 18.11 20.68
C ARG A 378 23.32 16.83 20.01
N ILE A 379 22.71 16.49 18.88
CA ILE A 379 23.19 15.47 17.95
C ILE A 379 23.29 16.09 16.57
N ARG A 380 24.42 15.85 15.90
CA ARG A 380 24.65 16.30 14.53
C ARG A 380 24.41 15.17 13.55
N GLU A 381 23.82 15.49 12.41
CA GLU A 381 23.73 14.55 11.29
C GLU A 381 25.14 14.20 10.78
N GLN A 382 25.41 12.92 10.58
CA GLN A 382 26.60 12.40 9.93
C GLN A 382 26.19 11.45 8.80
N LYS A 383 26.48 11.83 7.55
CA LYS A 383 26.19 11.02 6.35
C LYS A 383 24.72 10.57 6.24
N GLY A 384 23.75 11.44 6.55
CA GLY A 384 22.31 11.13 6.45
C GLY A 384 21.68 10.53 7.71
N ASN A 385 22.47 10.22 8.75
CA ASN A 385 21.99 9.60 9.98
C ASN A 385 22.38 10.43 11.21
N PHE A 386 21.51 10.45 12.22
CA PHE A 386 21.83 11.00 13.53
C PHE A 386 22.44 9.87 14.39
N THR A 387 23.73 10.01 14.71
CA THR A 387 24.47 9.02 15.49
C THR A 387 24.31 9.25 16.99
N SER A 388 24.56 8.22 17.80
CA SER A 388 24.59 8.28 19.27
C SER A 388 25.71 9.13 19.88
N ASN A 389 26.44 9.91 19.07
CA ASN A 389 27.43 10.86 19.56
C ASN A 389 26.73 12.13 20.09
N GLU A 390 26.00 11.96 21.17
CA GLU A 390 25.35 13.03 21.92
C GLU A 390 26.40 13.92 22.57
N ILE A 391 26.22 15.24 22.44
CA ILE A 391 27.07 16.22 23.09
C ILE A 391 26.22 16.96 24.13
N SER A 392 26.53 16.73 25.40
CA SER A 392 25.97 17.50 26.52
C SER A 392 26.42 18.95 26.44
N LEU A 393 25.49 19.90 26.48
CA LEU A 393 25.78 21.33 26.36
C LEU A 393 25.61 22.08 27.68
N TYR A 394 24.46 21.90 28.32
CA TYR A 394 24.06 22.71 29.48
C TYR A 394 23.34 21.87 30.51
N HIS A 395 23.75 22.00 31.77
CA HIS A 395 23.04 21.47 32.91
C HIS A 395 22.12 22.55 33.48
N LEU A 396 20.84 22.24 33.61
CA LEU A 396 19.82 23.17 34.10
C LEU A 396 19.27 22.69 35.43
N LYS A 397 18.98 23.65 36.30
CA LYS A 397 18.38 23.36 37.61
C LYS A 397 16.92 22.90 37.52
N GLU A 398 16.20 23.36 36.50
CA GLU A 398 14.77 23.10 36.33
C GLU A 398 14.52 22.30 35.06
N ASP A 399 13.41 21.57 35.02
CA ASP A 399 13.01 20.82 33.84
C ASP A 399 12.45 21.72 32.74
N ILE A 400 12.71 21.32 31.49
CA ILE A 400 12.19 21.99 30.31
C ILE A 400 10.89 21.33 29.86
N VAL A 401 9.93 22.16 29.42
CA VAL A 401 8.65 21.75 28.81
C VAL A 401 8.71 21.87 27.29
N SER A 402 9.35 22.92 26.76
CA SER A 402 9.43 23.16 25.32
C SER A 402 10.77 23.79 24.94
N ILE A 403 11.26 23.47 23.74
CA ILE A 403 12.50 23.98 23.16
C ILE A 403 12.22 24.44 21.74
N GLY A 404 12.84 25.54 21.35
CA GLY A 404 12.86 26.03 19.97
C GLY A 404 14.20 26.66 19.66
N TYR A 405 14.69 26.50 18.43
CA TYR A 405 16.00 26.99 18.02
C TYR A 405 15.87 27.95 16.83
N GLU A 406 16.51 29.11 16.93
CA GLU A 406 16.62 30.11 15.89
C GLU A 406 18.05 30.09 15.34
N TYR A 407 18.19 29.63 14.09
CA TYR A 407 19.49 29.31 13.50
C TYR A 407 20.29 30.53 13.02
N THR A 408 19.64 31.66 12.75
CA THR A 408 20.29 32.89 12.24
C THR A 408 21.24 33.46 13.29
N ASN A 409 20.76 33.57 14.53
CA ASN A 409 21.53 34.07 15.66
C ASN A 409 22.11 32.96 16.53
N SER A 410 21.78 31.70 16.24
CA SER A 410 22.18 30.54 17.04
C SER A 410 21.70 30.67 18.49
N ILE A 411 20.40 30.94 18.64
CA ILE A 411 19.73 31.13 19.92
C ILE A 411 18.77 29.97 20.16
N LEU A 412 18.95 29.30 21.29
CA LEU A 412 18.04 28.30 21.81
C LEU A 412 17.08 28.95 22.81
N PHE A 413 15.79 28.89 22.51
CA PHE A 413 14.72 29.28 23.41
C PHE A 413 14.21 28.05 24.13
N PHE A 414 13.99 28.16 25.43
CA PHE A 414 13.37 27.09 26.19
C PHE A 414 12.47 27.61 27.31
N LEU A 415 11.39 26.87 27.54
CA LEU A 415 10.41 27.13 28.58
C LEU A 415 10.54 26.09 29.67
N ASP A 416 10.80 26.51 30.90
CA ASP A 416 10.90 25.60 32.04
C ASP A 416 9.54 25.30 32.69
N LYS A 417 9.50 24.33 33.61
CA LYS A 417 8.29 23.96 34.39
C LYS A 417 7.78 25.07 35.31
N LYS A 418 8.54 26.14 35.51
CA LYS A 418 8.13 27.33 36.27
C LYS A 418 7.59 28.44 35.37
N ASN A 419 7.26 28.12 34.13
CA ASN A 419 6.73 29.05 33.13
C ASN A 419 7.71 30.21 32.83
N ARG A 420 9.02 29.98 32.93
CA ARG A 420 10.04 30.98 32.62
C ARG A 420 10.64 30.71 31.26
N LEU A 421 10.57 31.71 30.38
CA LEU A 421 11.12 31.63 29.03
C LEU A 421 12.54 32.19 29.01
N PHE A 422 13.50 31.36 28.61
CA PHE A 422 14.90 31.73 28.47
C PHE A 422 15.32 31.79 27.01
N ALA A 423 16.31 32.64 26.73
CA ALA A 423 17.10 32.61 25.50
C ALA A 423 18.56 32.30 25.84
N LEU A 424 19.12 31.32 25.16
CA LEU A 424 20.48 30.82 25.34
C LEU A 424 21.22 30.92 24.01
N SER A 425 22.28 31.74 23.98
CA SER A 425 23.15 31.83 22.80
C SER A 425 24.13 30.64 22.81
N THR A 426 24.04 29.78 21.80
CA THR A 426 24.93 28.61 21.68
C THR A 426 26.35 28.99 21.23
N LYS A 427 26.54 30.23 20.74
CA LYS A 427 27.85 30.80 20.39
C LYS A 427 28.60 31.36 21.58
N SER A 428 27.91 32.15 22.41
CA SER A 428 28.55 32.86 23.54
C SER A 428 28.36 32.16 24.88
N ASN A 429 27.54 31.11 24.93
CA ASN A 429 27.09 30.45 26.18
C ASN A 429 26.39 31.40 27.15
N TYR A 430 25.86 32.53 26.65
CA TYR A 430 25.11 33.49 27.44
C TYR A 430 23.64 33.08 27.52
N ILE A 431 23.08 33.09 28.74
CA ILE A 431 21.67 32.82 29.01
C ILE A 431 20.98 34.05 29.59
N LYS A 432 19.77 34.34 29.11
CA LYS A 432 18.94 35.45 29.58
C LYS A 432 17.50 34.98 29.80
N LEU A 433 16.93 35.35 30.95
CA LEU A 433 15.48 35.27 31.18
C LEU A 433 14.78 36.35 30.34
N LEU A 434 13.85 35.95 29.49
CA LEU A 434 13.07 36.85 28.66
C LEU A 434 11.75 37.27 29.31
N SER A 435 11.04 36.31 29.88
CA SER A 435 9.75 36.54 30.56
C SER A 435 9.49 35.49 31.62
N SER A 436 8.77 35.87 32.67
CA SER A 436 8.08 34.95 33.57
C SER A 436 6.66 34.68 33.05
N ASP A 437 6.01 33.67 33.62
CA ASP A 437 4.57 33.38 33.45
C ASP A 437 4.14 33.05 32.00
N VAL A 438 5.05 32.45 31.22
CA VAL A 438 4.79 32.00 29.84
C VAL A 438 4.21 30.59 29.85
N VAL A 439 3.02 30.40 29.28
CA VAL A 439 2.36 29.08 29.21
C VAL A 439 2.85 28.25 28.01
N SER A 440 3.17 28.93 26.91
CA SER A 440 3.68 28.33 25.67
C SER A 440 4.35 29.40 24.82
N PHE A 441 5.27 29.01 23.94
CA PHE A 441 5.85 29.90 22.94
C PHE A 441 5.92 29.21 21.57
N GLN A 442 5.92 30.02 20.52
CA GLN A 442 6.13 29.58 19.14
C GLN A 442 7.15 30.51 18.47
N LEU A 443 8.12 29.92 17.78
CA LEU A 443 9.09 30.68 17.00
C LEU A 443 8.53 30.95 15.61
N HIS A 444 8.50 32.23 15.23
CA HIS A 444 8.26 32.66 13.87
C HIS A 444 9.57 33.21 13.31
N SER A 445 10.18 32.46 12.40
CA SER A 445 11.44 32.84 11.74
C SER A 445 11.31 34.06 10.83
N SER A 446 10.10 34.48 10.49
CA SER A 446 9.81 35.58 9.57
C SER A 446 9.63 36.96 10.23
N THR A 447 9.66 37.06 11.57
CA THR A 447 9.31 38.29 12.30
C THR A 447 10.41 38.84 13.23
N LEU A 448 11.67 38.42 13.06
CA LEU A 448 12.80 38.90 13.84
C LEU A 448 13.79 39.71 13.01
#